data_AF-A0A359C7Y5-F1
#
_entry.id   AF-A0A359C7Y5-F1
#
_cell.length_a   1.000
_cell.length_b   1.000
_cell.length_c   1.000
_cell.angle_alpha   90.00
_cell.angle_beta   90.00
_cell.angle_gamma   90.00
#
_symmetry.space_group_name_H-M   'P 1'
#
loop_
_entity.id
_entity.type
_entity.pdbx_description
1 polymer ?
#
loop_
_entity_poly.entity_id
_entity_poly.type
_entity_poly.pdbx_seq_one_letter_code
_entity_poly.pdbx_strand_id
1 'polypeptide(L)'
;MGRKRGLLIVALLAALFLWPMTPFAAGGEEAPRMAKEQLKALLGSPDLIVIDVRIEGRSAPKKIAGAVFEDPGNVDVWSANYPKGKKIVLYCS
;
A
#
# COMPACT_ATOMS: atom_id res chain seq x y z
N MET A 1 -23.41 30.24 -40.82
CA MET A 1 -22.79 30.04 -39.48
C MET A 1 -22.64 28.57 -39.03
N GLY A 2 -23.29 27.58 -39.68
CA GLY A 2 -23.31 26.18 -39.20
C GLY A 2 -22.07 25.32 -39.51
N ARG A 3 -21.47 25.42 -40.71
CA ARG A 3 -20.33 24.55 -41.10
C ARG A 3 -19.06 24.77 -40.28
N LYS A 4 -18.73 26.02 -39.92
CA LYS A 4 -17.53 26.35 -39.13
C LYS A 4 -17.67 25.92 -37.65
N ARG A 5 -18.89 26.03 -37.10
CA ARG A 5 -19.22 25.57 -35.74
C ARG A 5 -19.21 24.04 -35.65
N GLY A 6 -19.75 23.35 -36.67
CA GLY A 6 -19.67 21.88 -36.75
C GLY A 6 -18.23 21.38 -36.87
N LEU A 7 -17.40 22.03 -37.68
CA LEU A 7 -15.97 21.68 -37.81
C LEU A 7 -15.19 21.89 -36.51
N LEU A 8 -15.49 22.96 -35.76
CA LEU A 8 -14.88 23.22 -34.45
C LEU A 8 -15.29 22.19 -33.40
N ILE A 9 -16.55 21.73 -33.41
CA ILE A 9 -17.04 20.68 -32.49
C ILE A 9 -16.39 19.33 -32.82
N VAL A 10 -16.25 18.98 -34.10
CA VAL A 10 -15.57 17.75 -34.52
C VAL A 10 -14.08 17.78 -34.16
N ALA A 11 -13.41 18.92 -34.32
CA ALA A 11 -12.02 19.09 -33.92
C ALA A 11 -11.83 18.99 -32.39
N LEU A 12 -12.76 19.54 -31.60
CA LEU A 12 -12.75 19.42 -30.13
C LEU A 12 -13.00 17.97 -29.67
N LEU A 13 -13.91 17.25 -30.31
CA LEU A 13 -14.17 15.84 -30.01
C LEU A 13 -13.00 14.93 -30.42
N ALA A 14 -12.35 15.21 -31.56
CA ALA A 14 -11.14 14.49 -31.97
C ALA A 14 -9.95 14.73 -31.03
N ALA A 15 -9.82 15.95 -30.49
CA ALA A 15 -8.81 16.27 -29.49
C ALA A 15 -9.04 15.55 -28.13
N LEU A 16 -10.31 15.29 -27.77
CA LEU A 16 -10.65 14.48 -26.59
C LEU A 16 -10.32 12.99 -26.76
N PHE A 17 -10.33 12.47 -27.99
CA PHE A 17 -9.95 11.08 -28.30
C PHE A 17 -8.43 10.87 -28.47
N LEU A 18 -7.65 11.95 -28.52
CA LEU A 18 -6.18 11.92 -28.59
C LEU A 18 -5.51 11.95 -27.22
N TRP A 19 -6.28 11.80 -26.12
CA TRP A 19 -5.69 11.67 -24.80
C TRP A 19 -4.88 10.36 -24.76
N PRO A 20 -3.56 10.41 -24.52
CA PRO A 20 -2.78 9.20 -24.42
C PRO A 20 -3.36 8.37 -23.28
N MET A 21 -3.79 7.16 -23.60
CA MET A 21 -4.16 6.14 -22.62
C MET A 21 -2.86 5.84 -21.86
N THR A 22 -2.62 6.57 -20.77
CA THR A 22 -1.42 6.37 -19.95
C THR A 22 -1.45 4.91 -19.50
N PRO A 23 -0.47 4.08 -19.89
CA PRO A 23 -0.43 2.71 -19.42
C PRO A 23 -0.35 2.76 -17.90
N PHE A 24 -1.40 2.28 -17.25
CA PHE A 24 -1.41 2.09 -15.81
C PHE A 24 -0.37 0.99 -15.54
N ALA A 25 0.80 1.38 -15.03
CA ALA A 25 1.82 0.43 -14.65
C ALA A 25 1.26 -0.45 -13.52
N ALA A 26 0.84 -1.66 -13.86
CA ALA A 26 0.34 -2.67 -12.93
C ALA A 26 1.51 -3.35 -12.19
N GLY A 27 2.43 -2.56 -11.65
CA GLY A 27 3.50 -3.00 -10.77
C GLY A 27 3.36 -2.25 -9.45
N GLY A 28 2.81 -2.90 -8.43
CA GLY A 28 2.83 -2.35 -7.09
C GLY A 28 4.29 -2.18 -6.66
N GLU A 29 4.65 -0.98 -6.19
CA GLU A 29 5.97 -0.72 -5.65
C GLU A 29 6.24 -1.70 -4.50
N GLU A 30 7.41 -2.34 -4.48
CA GLU A 30 7.77 -3.21 -3.37
C GLU A 30 7.72 -2.40 -2.07
N ALA A 31 7.13 -3.00 -1.02
CA ALA A 31 7.04 -2.32 0.26
C ALA A 31 8.47 -1.98 0.76
N PRO A 32 8.72 -0.72 1.20
CA PRO A 32 10.06 -0.30 1.59
C PRO A 32 10.57 -1.11 2.78
N ARG A 33 11.82 -1.53 2.71
CA ARG A 33 12.48 -2.27 3.80
C ARG A 33 13.05 -1.32 4.84
N MET A 34 13.13 -1.80 6.08
CA MET A 34 13.67 -1.08 7.22
C MET A 34 14.81 -1.88 7.86
N ALA A 35 15.88 -1.19 8.28
CA ALA A 35 16.96 -1.81 9.03
C ALA A 35 16.50 -2.14 10.47
N LYS A 36 16.99 -3.25 11.03
CA LYS A 36 16.60 -3.67 12.39
C LYS A 36 16.97 -2.65 13.47
N GLU A 37 18.05 -1.90 13.30
CA GLU A 37 18.48 -0.82 14.19
C GLU A 37 17.49 0.34 14.19
N GLN A 38 16.97 0.69 13.01
CA GLN A 38 15.94 1.73 12.86
C GLN A 38 14.63 1.30 13.53
N LEU A 39 14.21 0.05 13.34
CA LEU A 39 13.03 -0.49 14.03
C LEU A 39 13.21 -0.44 15.55
N LYS A 40 14.38 -0.88 16.04
CA LYS A 40 14.71 -0.89 17.47
C LYS A 40 14.59 0.50 18.11
N ALA A 41 15.02 1.55 17.41
CA ALA A 41 14.93 2.92 17.89
C ALA A 41 13.49 3.45 17.99
N LEU A 42 12.54 2.84 17.27
CA LEU A 42 11.13 3.23 17.24
C LEU A 42 10.24 2.41 18.18
N LEU A 43 10.76 1.31 18.77
CA LEU A 43 9.98 0.46 19.66
C LEU A 43 9.44 1.25 20.85
N GLY A 44 8.14 1.08 21.13
CA GLY A 44 7.42 1.83 22.16
C GLY A 44 6.80 3.15 21.68
N SER A 45 7.07 3.59 20.45
CA SER A 45 6.38 4.73 19.85
C SER A 45 4.89 4.45 19.65
N PRO A 46 3.97 5.39 19.98
CA PRO A 46 2.54 5.25 19.71
C PRO A 46 2.19 5.32 18.21
N ASP A 47 3.16 5.68 17.36
CA ASP A 47 3.00 5.79 15.92
C ASP A 47 3.53 4.56 15.14
N LEU A 48 4.10 3.58 15.86
CA LEU A 48 4.61 2.34 15.30
C LEU A 48 3.67 1.18 15.62
N ILE A 49 3.33 0.40 14.59
CA ILE A 49 2.64 -0.88 14.72
C ILE A 49 3.56 -1.94 14.12
N VAL A 50 3.91 -2.94 14.93
CA VAL A 50 4.72 -4.09 14.49
C VAL A 50 3.81 -5.30 14.36
N ILE A 51 3.82 -5.92 13.18
CA ILE A 51 2.96 -7.07 12.88
C ILE A 51 3.84 -8.28 12.56
N ASP A 52 3.66 -9.34 13.34
CA ASP A 52 4.25 -10.66 13.15
C ASP A 52 3.36 -11.46 12.20
N VAL A 53 3.88 -11.77 11.00
CA VAL A 53 3.17 -12.56 9.98
C VAL A 53 3.82 -13.92 9.74
N ARG A 54 4.58 -14.45 10.71
CA ARG A 54 5.14 -15.80 10.63
C ARG A 54 4.04 -16.84 10.71
N ILE A 55 4.14 -17.95 9.97
CA ILE A 55 3.14 -19.04 10.01
C ILE A 55 2.98 -19.57 11.44
N GLU A 56 4.10 -19.76 12.14
CA GLU A 56 4.19 -20.20 13.54
C GLU A 56 4.10 -19.05 14.56
N GLY A 57 3.81 -17.82 14.14
CA GLY A 57 3.91 -16.62 14.99
C GLY A 57 3.05 -16.69 16.26
N ARG A 58 1.89 -17.35 16.20
CA ARG A 58 0.99 -17.53 17.35
C ARG A 58 1.58 -18.41 18.46
N SER A 59 2.35 -19.44 18.11
CA SER A 59 2.98 -20.37 19.05
C SER A 59 4.46 -20.08 19.31
N ALA A 60 5.01 -19.06 18.62
CA ALA A 60 6.41 -18.73 18.72
C ALA A 60 6.79 -18.32 20.16
N PRO A 61 7.86 -18.90 20.73
CA PRO A 61 8.27 -18.61 22.11
C PRO A 61 8.81 -17.19 22.30
N LYS A 62 9.19 -16.52 21.20
CA LYS A 62 9.73 -15.17 21.18
C LYS A 62 9.17 -14.41 20.00
N LYS A 63 8.96 -13.11 20.20
CA LYS A 63 8.55 -12.14 19.19
C LYS A 63 9.15 -10.76 19.49
N ILE A 64 9.09 -9.85 18.52
CA ILE A 64 9.49 -8.46 18.75
C ILE A 64 8.54 -7.83 19.80
N ALA A 65 9.10 -7.05 20.72
CA ALA A 65 8.33 -6.40 21.78
C ALA A 65 7.23 -5.51 21.19
N GLY A 66 6.00 -5.64 21.70
CA GLY A 66 4.83 -4.89 21.21
C GLY A 66 4.23 -5.43 19.90
N ALA A 67 4.80 -6.47 19.29
CA ALA A 67 4.26 -7.02 18.04
C ALA A 67 2.91 -7.74 18.26
N VAL A 68 1.99 -7.49 17.33
CA VAL A 68 0.70 -8.19 17.22
C VAL A 68 0.86 -9.28 16.17
N PHE A 69 0.32 -10.47 16.44
CA PHE A 69 0.30 -11.55 15.46
C PHE A 69 -0.90 -11.40 14.54
N GLU A 70 -0.66 -11.48 13.24
CA GLU A 70 -1.71 -11.57 12.22
C GLU A 70 -1.44 -12.74 11.28
N ASP A 71 -2.51 -13.40 10.84
CA ASP A 71 -2.39 -14.57 9.99
C ASP A 71 -2.00 -14.16 8.55
N PRO A 72 -0.82 -14.59 8.04
CA PRO A 72 -0.40 -14.26 6.67
C PRO A 72 -1.37 -14.78 5.60
N GLY A 73 -2.19 -15.79 5.90
CA GLY A 73 -3.20 -16.33 4.98
C GLY A 73 -4.49 -15.51 4.87
N ASN A 74 -4.71 -14.53 5.75
CA ASN A 74 -5.97 -13.80 5.89
C ASN A 74 -5.80 -12.27 5.84
N VAL A 75 -4.90 -11.77 4.97
CA VAL A 75 -4.54 -10.33 4.87
C VAL A 75 -5.76 -9.42 4.67
N ASP A 76 -6.69 -9.82 3.80
CA ASP A 76 -7.89 -9.03 3.53
C ASP A 76 -8.78 -8.84 4.76
N VAL A 77 -8.68 -9.75 5.73
CA VAL A 77 -9.45 -9.70 6.98
C VAL A 77 -8.81 -8.74 7.98
N TRP A 78 -7.51 -8.88 8.25
CA TRP A 78 -6.87 -8.12 9.33
C TRP A 78 -6.36 -6.74 8.89
N SER A 79 -6.02 -6.56 7.62
CA SER A 79 -5.45 -5.29 7.13
C SER A 79 -6.37 -4.09 7.35
N ALA A 80 -7.70 -4.32 7.31
CA ALA A 80 -8.71 -3.30 7.55
C ALA A 80 -8.72 -2.75 8.98
N ASN A 81 -8.15 -3.48 9.95
CA ASN A 81 -8.09 -3.07 11.35
C ASN A 81 -7.04 -1.99 11.62
N TYR A 82 -6.12 -1.77 10.68
CA TYR A 82 -4.97 -0.90 10.89
C TYR A 82 -5.14 0.47 10.22
N PRO A 83 -4.90 1.57 10.95
CA PRO A 83 -5.02 2.91 10.38
C PRO A 83 -3.91 3.18 9.35
N LYS A 84 -4.31 3.63 8.15
CA LYS A 84 -3.39 3.93 7.03
C LYS A 84 -2.36 5.03 7.32
N GLY A 85 -2.59 5.85 8.34
CA GLY A 85 -1.69 6.94 8.75
C GLY A 85 -0.59 6.54 9.75
N LYS A 86 -0.56 5.29 10.20
CA LYS A 86 0.47 4.80 11.14
C LYS A 86 1.62 4.13 10.39
N LYS A 87 2.79 4.10 11.02
CA LYS A 87 3.93 3.34 10.50
C LYS A 87 3.73 1.87 10.83
N ILE A 88 3.45 1.05 9.81
CA ILE A 88 3.25 -0.38 9.96
C ILE A 88 4.52 -1.10 9.48
N VAL A 89 5.07 -1.97 10.32
CA VAL A 89 6.23 -2.81 9.99
C VAL A 89 5.83 -4.28 10.13
N LEU A 90 5.87 -4.99 9.01
CA LEU A 90 5.62 -6.42 8.92
C LEU A 90 6.96 -7.17 9.05
N TYR A 91 6.98 -8.32 9.71
CA TYR A 91 8.15 -9.20 9.71
C TYR A 91 7.77 -10.69 9.62
N CYS A 92 8.67 -11.47 9.02
CA CYS A 92 8.61 -12.92 8.90
C CYS A 92 9.95 -13.56 9.32
N SER A 93 10.00 -14.90 9.31
CA SER A 93 11.21 -15.72 9.49
C SER A 93 12.04 -15.78 8.20
#